data_AF-A0A358RLR3-F1
#
_entry.id   AF-A0A358RLR3-F1
#
_cell.length_a   1.000
_cell.length_b   1.000
_cell.length_c   1.000
_cell.angle_alpha   90.00
_cell.angle_beta   90.00
_cell.angle_gamma   90.00
#
_symmetry.space_group_name_H-M   'P 1'
#
loop_
_entity.id
_entity.type
_entity.pdbx_description
1 polymer ?
#
loop_
_entity_poly.entity_id
_entity_poly.type
_entity_poly.pdbx_seq_one_letter_code
_entity_poly.pdbx_strand_id
1 'polypeptide(L)' 'LFGKTENMRNTHFKGDETLIGQIVNVKITGARGNSLMGELHSPNIPPRGLLDVAGAV' A
#
# COMPACT_ATOMS: atom_id res chain seq x y z
N LEU A 1 1.22 -11.36 3.15
CA LEU A 1 -0.13 -10.90 3.56
C LEU A 1 -1.11 -10.94 2.39
N PHE A 2 -2.39 -10.85 2.70
CA PHE A 2 -3.49 -10.86 1.73
C PHE A 2 -4.46 -9.71 2.03
N GLY A 3 -4.94 -9.05 0.98
CA GLY A 3 -5.97 -8.02 1.07
C GLY A 3 -6.87 -7.99 -0.16
N LYS A 4 -7.88 -7.12 -0.13
CA LYS A 4 -8.72 -6.82 -1.30
C LYS A 4 -8.48 -5.38 -1.75
N THR A 5 -8.41 -5.16 -3.06
CA THR A 5 -8.45 -3.81 -3.61
C THR A 5 -9.88 -3.25 -3.56
N GLU A 6 -10.03 -1.96 -3.86
CA GLU A 6 -11.31 -1.28 -4.05
C GLU A 6 -12.26 -1.99 -5.04
N ASN A 7 -11.70 -2.69 -6.04
CA ASN A 7 -12.48 -3.50 -6.99
C ASN A 7 -12.65 -4.96 -6.55
N MET A 8 -12.57 -5.23 -5.24
CA MET A 8 -12.69 -6.56 -4.62
C MET A 8 -11.73 -7.63 -5.17
N ARG A 9 -10.59 -7.23 -5.76
CA ARG A 9 -9.61 -8.19 -6.27
C ARG A 9 -8.69 -8.65 -5.16
N ASN A 10 -8.63 -9.96 -4.99
CA ASN A 10 -7.70 -10.66 -4.13
C ASN A 10 -6.27 -10.28 -4.48
N THR A 11 -5.51 -9.72 -3.53
CA THR A 11 -4.14 -9.24 -3.78
C THR A 11 -3.19 -9.81 -2.74
N HIS A 12 -2.13 -10.45 -3.22
CA HIS A 12 -1.06 -11.00 -2.40
C HIS A 12 0.18 -10.12 -2.51
N PHE A 13 0.77 -9.81 -1.37
CA PHE A 13 2.00 -9.04 -1.29
C PHE A 13 2.85 -9.46 -0.08
N LYS A 14 4.15 -9.21 -0.16
CA LYS A 14 5.07 -9.35 0.99
C LYS A 14 4.92 -8.12 1.89
N GLY A 15 4.67 -8.33 3.16
CA GLY A 15 4.44 -7.27 4.16
C GLY A 15 4.34 -7.86 5.56
N ASP A 16 4.37 -6.99 6.57
CA ASP A 16 4.39 -7.33 8.00
C ASP A 16 2.98 -7.31 8.62
N GLU A 17 2.73 -8.18 9.62
CA GLU A 17 1.41 -8.32 10.28
C GLU A 17 0.85 -7.02 10.87
N THR A 18 1.71 -6.05 11.19
CA THR A 18 1.30 -4.68 11.60
C THR A 18 0.41 -3.97 10.59
N LEU A 19 0.40 -4.39 9.32
CA LEU A 19 -0.41 -3.80 8.24
C LEU A 19 -1.88 -4.28 8.25
N ILE A 20 -2.24 -5.27 9.07
CA ILE A 20 -3.60 -5.79 9.14
C ILE A 20 -4.57 -4.71 9.64
N GLY A 21 -5.67 -4.50 8.91
CA GLY A 21 -6.68 -3.48 9.24
C GLY A 21 -6.35 -2.07 8.72
N GLN A 22 -5.20 -1.89 8.04
CA GLN A 22 -4.82 -0.61 7.44
C GLN A 22 -5.10 -0.57 5.94
N ILE A 23 -5.38 0.63 5.43
CA ILE A 23 -5.40 0.89 3.98
C ILE A 23 -3.95 1.17 3.56
N VAL A 24 -3.41 0.30 2.72
CA VAL A 24 -2.02 0.38 2.25
C VAL A 24 -1.97 0.44 0.73
N ASN A 25 -1.00 1.19 0.21
CA ASN A 25 -0.76 1.24 -1.21
C ASN A 25 0.11 0.05 -1.62
N VAL A 26 -0.33 -0.67 -2.66
CA VAL A 26 0.37 -1.83 -3.20
C VAL A 26 0.55 -1.62 -4.70
N LYS A 27 1.79 -1.75 -5.18
CA LYS A 27 2.09 -1.73 -6.61
C LYS A 27 1.84 -3.13 -7.16
N ILE A 28 0.93 -3.26 -8.11
CA ILE A 28 0.67 -4.54 -8.77
C ILE A 28 1.84 -4.86 -9.70
N THR A 29 2.42 -6.04 -9.51
CA THR A 29 3.57 -6.55 -10.29
C THR A 29 3.18 -7.72 -11.19
N GLY A 30 2.00 -8.30 -10.98
CA GLY A 30 1.46 -9.32 -11.86
C GLY A 30 0.08 -9.82 -11.44
N ALA A 31 -0.42 -10.83 -12.15
CA ALA A 31 -1.67 -11.50 -11.83
C ALA A 31 -1.54 -13.02 -12.03
N ARG A 32 -2.18 -13.79 -11.16
CA ARG A 32 -2.23 -15.26 -11.24
C ARG A 32 -3.56 -15.76 -10.68
N GLY A 33 -4.29 -16.57 -11.46
CA GLY A 33 -5.48 -17.30 -10.98
C GLY A 33 -6.51 -16.40 -10.28
N ASN A 34 -7.09 -15.45 -11.01
CA ASN A 34 -8.07 -14.47 -10.51
C ASN A 34 -7.59 -13.59 -9.32
N SER A 35 -6.29 -13.63 -9.02
CA SER A 35 -5.67 -12.86 -7.95
C SER A 35 -4.56 -11.99 -8.51
N LEU A 36 -4.31 -10.87 -7.85
CA LEU A 36 -3.24 -9.95 -8.13
C LEU A 36 -2.04 -10.27 -7.23
N MET A 37 -0.85 -10.02 -7.75
CA MET A 37 0.40 -10.05 -7.01
C MET A 37 0.98 -8.65 -7.01
N GLY A 38 1.53 -8.24 -5.87
CA GLY A 38 2.11 -6.92 -5.75
C GLY A 38 3.15 -6.83 -4.66
N GLU A 39 3.74 -5.66 -4.59
CA GLU A 39 4.71 -5.27 -3.59
C GLU A 39 4.16 -4.08 -2.83
N LEU A 40 4.37 -4.04 -1.52
CA LEU A 40 3.98 -2.90 -0.71
C LEU A 40 4.66 -1.66 -1.30
N HIS A 41 3.85 -0.77 -1.85
CA HIS A 41 4.33 0.49 -2.35
C HIS A 41 4.27 1.43 -1.18
N SER A 42 5.32 1.50 -0.36
CA SER A 42 5.42 2.54 0.66
C SER A 42 5.30 3.88 -0.04
N PRO A 43 4.17 4.61 0.08
CA PRO A 43 4.23 6.02 -0.14
C PRO A 43 5.08 6.50 1.03
N ASN A 44 6.11 7.29 0.75
CA ASN A 44 6.68 8.14 1.76
C ASN A 44 5.51 8.86 2.46
N ILE A 45 5.14 8.42 3.66
CA ILE A 45 4.29 9.18 4.55
C ILE A 45 5.30 10.17 5.15
N PRO A 46 5.39 11.43 4.67
CA PRO A 46 6.06 12.42 5.48
C PRO A 46 5.36 12.37 6.85
N PRO A 47 6.11 12.18 7.95
CA PRO A 47 5.51 12.12 9.27
C PRO A 47 4.60 13.34 9.42
N ARG A 48 3.32 13.09 9.75
CA ARG A 48 2.31 14.12 10.02
C ARG A 48 2.90 15.09 11.04
N GLY A 49 3.39 16.23 10.53
CA GLY A 49 4.21 17.18 11.29
C GLY A 49 5.23 17.96 10.44
N LEU A 50 5.60 17.50 9.24
CA LEU A 50 6.54 18.20 8.35
C LEU A 50 5.95 18.55 6.97
N LEU A 51 4.74 19.10 6.96
CA LEU A 51 4.07 19.62 5.75
C LEU A 51 3.55 21.06 5.94
N ASP A 52 4.11 21.81 6.89
CA ASP A 52 3.76 23.23 7.16
C ASP A 52 4.95 24.21 7.01
N VAL A 53 6.17 23.76 6.70
CA VAL A 53 7.34 24.67 6.68
C VAL A 53 8.19 24.62 5.40
N ALA A 54 7.90 23.71 4.46
CA ALA A 54 8.67 23.61 3.21
C ALA A 54 7.99 24.33 2.01
N GLY A 55 7.22 25.38 2.29
CA GLY A 55 6.54 26.21 1.28
C GLY A 55 6.54 27.70 1.60
N ALA A 56 7.41 28.16 2.50
CA ALA A 56 7.61 29.57 2.81
C ALA A 56 9.05 29.98 2.45
N VAL A 57 9.27 30.20 1.15
CA VAL A 57 10.24 31.16 0.59
C VAL A 57 9.77 31.55 -0.80
#